data_AF-A0A661XHN2-F1
#
_entry.id   AF-A0A661XHN2-F1
#
_cell.length_a   1.000
_cell.length_b   1.000
_cell.length_c   1.000
_cell.angle_alpha   90.00
_cell.angle_beta   90.00
_cell.angle_gamma   90.00
#
_symmetry.space_group_name_H-M   'P 1'
#
loop_
_entity.id
_entity.type
_entity.pdbx_description
1 polymer ?
#
loop_
_entity_poly.entity_id
_entity_poly.type
_entity_poly.pdbx_seq_one_letter_code
_entity_poly.pdbx_strand_id
1 'polypeptide(L)'
;MAFVFSTSGIDIIPIINDFNKFLQKRLLKKGFKIIGEFNCRGWDTYPFIAKPFGGISKGRPNKKDIENAKRFATHLKNILIF
;
A
#
# COMPACT_ATOMS: atom_id res chain seq x y z
N MET A 1 -17.88 -7.46 0.61
CA MET A 1 -16.75 -6.83 1.33
C MET A 1 -15.61 -6.57 0.35
N ALA A 2 -14.74 -5.61 0.63
CA ALA A 2 -13.55 -5.31 -0.17
C ALA A 2 -12.39 -4.89 0.74
N PHE A 3 -11.16 -5.04 0.26
CA PHE A 3 -9.98 -4.46 0.88
C PHE A 3 -9.16 -3.72 -0.18
N VAL A 4 -8.30 -2.80 0.25
CA VAL A 4 -7.37 -2.09 -0.64
C VAL A 4 -5.95 -2.52 -0.32
N PHE A 5 -5.20 -2.90 -1.36
CA PHE A 5 -3.78 -3.22 -1.26
C PHE A 5 -3.07 -2.48 -2.38
N SER A 6 -2.10 -1.63 -2.04
CA SER A 6 -1.38 -0.84 -3.02
C SER A 6 0.09 -0.67 -2.67
N THR A 7 0.86 -0.20 -3.64
CA THR A 7 2.23 0.27 -3.45
C THR A 7 2.37 1.67 -4.03
N SER A 8 3.31 2.48 -3.52
CA SER A 8 3.58 3.83 -4.04
C SER A 8 5.07 4.10 -4.23
N GLY A 9 5.40 4.99 -5.18
CA GLY A 9 6.79 5.44 -5.41
C GLY A 9 7.26 6.49 -4.39
N ILE A 10 6.35 7.06 -3.61
CA ILE A 10 6.61 8.03 -2.53
C ILE A 10 5.90 7.61 -1.26
N ASP A 11 6.39 8.10 -0.11
CA ASP A 11 5.72 7.85 1.18
C ASP A 11 4.30 8.46 1.18
N ILE A 12 3.33 7.69 1.66
CA ILE A 12 1.99 8.20 1.93
C ILE A 12 2.03 8.98 3.23
N ILE A 13 1.69 10.25 3.15
CA ILE A 13 1.39 11.11 4.28
C ILE A 13 -0.14 11.19 4.36
N PRO A 14 -0.76 10.61 5.41
CA PRO A 14 -2.20 10.67 5.59
C PRO A 14 -2.65 12.14 5.51
N ILE A 15 -3.62 12.45 4.65
CA ILE A 15 -4.18 13.78 4.34
C ILE A 15 -3.53 14.51 3.14
N ILE A 16 -2.22 14.34 2.88
CA ILE A 16 -1.53 15.09 1.81
C ILE A 16 -1.63 14.36 0.47
N ASN A 17 -1.38 13.06 0.45
CA ASN A 17 -1.31 12.25 -0.78
C ASN A 17 -1.88 10.85 -0.55
N ASP A 18 -3.06 10.80 0.08
CA ASP A 18 -3.82 9.55 0.22
C ASP A 18 -4.35 9.09 -1.15
N PHE A 19 -3.54 8.28 -1.83
CA PHE A 19 -3.83 7.72 -3.14
C PHE A 19 -5.05 6.79 -3.14
N ASN A 20 -5.36 6.17 -2.01
CA ASN A 20 -6.39 5.16 -1.91
C ASN A 20 -7.78 5.78 -1.67
N LYS A 21 -7.85 7.00 -1.12
CA LYS A 21 -9.11 7.71 -0.82
C LYS A 21 -10.12 7.71 -1.95
N PHE A 22 -9.68 7.90 -3.19
CA PHE A 22 -10.59 7.94 -4.34
C PHE A 22 -11.18 6.57 -4.67
N LEU A 23 -10.35 5.52 -4.64
CA LEU A 23 -10.80 4.14 -4.82
C LEU A 23 -11.75 3.72 -3.70
N GLN A 24 -11.42 4.05 -2.45
CA GLN A 24 -12.27 3.76 -1.30
C GLN A 24 -13.63 4.43 -1.41
N LYS A 25 -13.69 5.72 -1.77
CA LYS A 25 -14.96 6.43 -2.00
C LYS A 25 -15.82 5.74 -3.05
N ARG A 26 -15.22 5.23 -4.13
CA ARG A 26 -15.95 4.50 -5.18
C ARG A 26 -16.46 3.14 -4.70
N LEU A 27 -15.68 2.41 -3.92
CA LEU A 27 -16.10 1.14 -3.32
C LEU A 27 -17.27 1.34 -2.36
N LEU A 28 -17.19 2.34 -1.47
CA LEU A 28 -18.27 2.68 -0.54
C LEU A 28 -19.55 3.08 -1.28
N LYS A 29 -19.46 3.92 -2.33
CA LYS A 29 -20.61 4.30 -3.17
C LYS A 29 -21.26 3.11 -3.88
N LYS A 30 -20.50 2.05 -4.15
CA LYS A 30 -21.00 0.80 -4.74
C LYS A 30 -21.54 -0.19 -3.70
N GLY A 31 -21.61 0.19 -2.42
CA GLY A 31 -22.15 -0.66 -1.35
C GLY A 31 -21.14 -1.65 -0.76
N PHE A 32 -19.85 -1.55 -1.06
CA PHE A 32 -18.85 -2.41 -0.45
C PHE A 32 -18.50 -1.93 0.96
N LYS A 33 -18.55 -2.84 1.94
CA LYS A 33 -17.85 -2.68 3.23
C LYS A 33 -16.35 -2.87 3.01
N ILE A 34 -15.56 -1.83 3.26
CA ILE A 34 -14.10 -1.89 3.23
C ILE A 34 -13.62 -2.46 4.57
N ILE A 35 -12.88 -3.57 4.53
CA ILE A 35 -12.47 -4.33 5.73
C ILE A 35 -10.99 -4.21 6.05
N GLY A 36 -10.24 -3.47 5.24
CA GLY A 36 -8.82 -3.26 5.44
C GLY A 36 -8.19 -2.46 4.31
N GLU A 37 -7.11 -1.79 4.66
CA GLU A 37 -6.24 -1.08 3.73
C GLU A 37 -4.78 -1.38 4.07
N PHE A 38 -3.98 -1.62 3.04
CA PHE A 38 -2.54 -1.70 3.12
C PHE A 38 -1.87 -0.89 2.02
N ASN A 39 -0.80 -0.20 2.39
CA ASN A 39 0.14 0.40 1.46
C ASN A 39 1.58 0.26 1.96
N CYS A 40 2.52 0.11 1.01
CA CYS A 40 3.94 0.31 1.27
C CYS A 40 4.66 0.92 0.06
N ARG A 41 5.93 1.31 0.25
CA ARG A 41 6.76 1.74 -0.88
C ARG A 41 7.02 0.56 -1.83
N GLY A 42 6.76 0.80 -3.11
CA GLY A 42 7.02 -0.14 -4.19
C GLY A 42 8.50 -0.15 -4.59
N TRP A 43 8.88 -1.18 -5.34
CA TRP A 43 10.19 -1.21 -5.98
C TRP A 43 10.22 -0.17 -7.10
N ASP A 44 11.25 0.68 -7.09
CA ASP A 44 11.43 1.73 -8.09
C ASP A 44 12.81 1.57 -8.76
N THR A 45 12.82 1.53 -10.10
CA THR A 45 14.03 1.42 -10.91
C THR A 45 14.43 2.80 -11.42
N TYR A 46 15.57 3.32 -10.97
CA TYR A 46 16.09 4.60 -11.42
C TYR A 46 17.01 4.46 -12.64
N PRO A 47 16.98 5.40 -13.61
CA PRO A 47 17.95 5.45 -14.70
C PRO A 47 19.39 5.43 -14.17
N PHE A 48 20.32 4.86 -14.95
CA PHE A 48 21.74 4.74 -14.59
C PHE A 48 22.36 6.04 -14.03
N ILE A 49 21.94 7.19 -14.57
CA ILE A 49 22.41 8.53 -14.16
C ILE A 49 22.05 8.94 -12.73
N ALA A 50 21.03 8.34 -12.12
CA ALA A 50 20.60 8.60 -10.74
C ALA A 50 21.04 7.49 -9.75
N LYS A 51 21.83 6.51 -10.20
CA LYS A 51 22.31 5.39 -9.36
C LYS A 51 23.05 5.78 -8.05
N PRO A 52 23.92 6.82 -7.99
CA PRO A 52 24.70 7.05 -6.77
C PRO A 52 23.82 7.44 -5.58
N PHE A 53 22.75 8.21 -5.80
CA PHE A 53 21.79 8.57 -4.76
C PHE A 53 20.66 7.53 -4.64
N GLY A 54 20.36 6.80 -5.72
CA GLY A 54 19.08 6.11 -5.89
C GLY A 54 17.94 7.12 -5.79
N GLY A 55 16.69 6.66 -5.69
CA GLY A 55 15.59 7.58 -5.40
C GLY A 55 14.77 7.17 -4.20
N ILE A 56 13.63 7.84 -4.05
CA ILE A 56 12.84 7.93 -2.82
C ILE A 56 12.40 6.55 -2.30
N SER A 57 12.23 5.58 -3.19
CA SER A 57 11.86 4.19 -2.84
C SER A 57 13.03 3.19 -2.88
N LYS A 58 14.28 3.66 -2.83
CA LYS A 58 15.47 2.79 -2.80
C LYS A 58 15.40 1.81 -1.62
N GLY A 59 15.66 0.53 -1.92
CA GLY A 59 15.66 -0.53 -0.91
C GLY A 59 14.27 -0.89 -0.40
N ARG A 60 13.20 -0.45 -1.07
CA ARG A 60 11.81 -0.80 -0.77
C ARG A 60 11.21 -1.63 -1.92
N PRO A 61 10.25 -2.53 -1.64
CA PRO A 61 9.84 -2.96 -0.31
C PRO A 61 10.97 -3.73 0.41
N ASN A 62 11.13 -3.49 1.71
CA ASN A 62 12.11 -4.18 2.56
C ASN A 62 11.44 -5.22 3.46
N LYS A 63 12.23 -5.88 4.31
CA LYS A 63 11.74 -6.90 5.27
C LYS A 63 10.56 -6.40 6.11
N LYS A 64 10.56 -5.12 6.53
CA LYS A 64 9.46 -4.54 7.32
C LYS A 64 8.20 -4.35 6.47
N ASP A 65 8.32 -3.93 5.22
CA ASP A 65 7.17 -3.80 4.31
C ASP A 65 6.51 -5.15 4.04
N ILE A 66 7.33 -6.19 3.80
CA ILE A 66 6.87 -7.56 3.63
C ILE A 66 6.19 -8.09 4.91
N GLU A 67 6.78 -7.83 6.07
CA GLU A 67 6.20 -8.23 7.36
C GLU A 67 4.85 -7.54 7.61
N ASN A 68 4.73 -6.25 7.29
CA ASN A 68 3.47 -5.54 7.40
C ASN A 68 2.41 -6.07 6.42
N ALA A 69 2.80 -6.43 5.19
CA ALA A 69 1.90 -7.06 4.22
C ALA A 69 1.39 -8.43 4.72
N LYS A 70 2.27 -9.23 5.34
CA LYS A 70 1.87 -10.51 5.97
C LYS A 70 0.88 -10.28 7.11
N ARG A 71 1.14 -9.30 7.99
CA ARG A 71 0.22 -8.94 9.08
C ARG A 71 -1.14 -8.52 8.57
N PHE A 72 -1.18 -7.72 7.50
CA PHE A 72 -2.42 -7.34 6.83
C PHE A 72 -3.18 -8.56 6.31
N ALA A 73 -2.51 -9.49 5.61
CA ALA A 73 -3.15 -10.70 5.11
C ALA A 73 -3.67 -11.60 6.24
N THR A 74 -2.92 -11.77 7.33
CA THR A 74 -3.35 -12.51 8.52
C THR A 74 -4.57 -11.86 9.18
N HIS A 75 -4.60 -10.53 9.27
CA HIS A 75 -5.75 -9.79 9.78
C HIS A 75 -7.00 -10.00 8.91
N LEU A 76 -6.88 -9.92 7.58
CA LEU A 76 -7.98 -10.22 6.66
C LEU A 76 -8.48 -11.65 6.81
N LYS A 77 -7.56 -12.63 6.93
CA LYS A 77 -7.91 -14.03 7.15
C LYS A 77 -8.75 -14.20 8.42
N ASN A 78 -8.38 -13.52 9.51
CA ASN A 78 -9.14 -13.58 10.76
C ASN A 78 -10.52 -12.92 10.65
N ILE A 79 -10.67 -11.88 9.83
CA ILE A 79 -11.99 -11.25 9.58
C ILE A 79 -12.89 -12.13 8.71
N LEU A 80 -12.33 -12.88 7.76
CA LEU A 80 -13.07 -13.63 6.75
C LEU A 80 -13.45 -15.06 7.16
N ILE A 81 -12.85 -15.60 8.21
CA ILE A 81 -13.08 -16.97 8.70
C ILE A 81 -14.15 -17.03 9.81
N PHE A 82 -14.75 -15.90 10.16
CA PHE A 82 -15.99 -15.80 10.96
C PHE A 82 -17.09 -15.13 10.13
#